data_AF-A0A3B9HG90-F1
#
_entry.id   AF-A0A3B9HG90-F1
#
_cell.length_a   1.000
_cell.length_b   1.000
_cell.length_c   1.000
_cell.angle_alpha   90.00
_cell.angle_beta   90.00
_cell.angle_gamma   90.00
#
_symmetry.space_group_name_H-M   'P 1'
#
loop_
_entity.id
_entity.type
_entity.pdbx_description
1 polymer ?
#
loop_
_entity_poly.entity_id
_entity_poly.type
_entity_poly.pdbx_seq_one_letter_code
_entity_poly.pdbx_strand_id
1 'polypeptide(L)'
;MIEILGFVPFLIIAAIFATAIYLTFSQRIRTPHNATSSVIKRLYFYGVLFVALAMGVTGTVQLTQFLLEEVFAGDIIEKGPERAALGIALVLVGAPLWFFHWRLINRQVRVDISERSSGIRKVYIYFVLAISVAIITSSVFGIMETILGVKDLSWYHVASIIPILGVWGFHWRLESIEGTGSEAGEALHNVYLYGASAFGLILVSIGLGGMLHTLLQALYDSVTGNLLMIAEERSHWTTSTRHYAAAFISGLLLWGTHWLVFARNDANNRFRTTYLYLASIPAGGIISTIATGSLLYGVFSLILGIERADNGQVLSQAP
;
A
#
# COMPACT_ATOMS: atom_id res chain seq x y z
N MET A 1 1.03 -4.09 -16.49
CA MET A 1 2.37 -4.31 -15.90
C MET A 1 2.65 -3.45 -14.65
N ILE A 2 2.02 -2.27 -14.50
CA ILE A 2 2.18 -1.37 -13.33
C ILE A 2 1.48 -1.91 -12.05
N GLU A 3 0.42 -2.72 -12.17
CA GLU A 3 -0.28 -3.28 -11.00
C GLU A 3 0.61 -4.17 -10.13
N ILE A 4 1.51 -4.97 -10.72
CA ILE A 4 2.43 -5.84 -9.97
C ILE A 4 3.46 -5.03 -9.18
N LEU A 5 3.94 -3.91 -9.75
CA LEU A 5 4.92 -3.03 -9.10
C LEU A 5 4.35 -2.31 -7.86
N GLY A 6 3.05 -2.02 -7.85
CA GLY A 6 2.37 -1.45 -6.67
C GLY A 6 2.36 -2.39 -5.46
N PHE A 7 2.45 -3.70 -5.68
CA PHE A 7 2.47 -4.70 -4.62
C PHE A 7 3.88 -5.09 -4.15
N VAL A 8 4.94 -4.73 -4.88
CA VAL A 8 6.33 -5.09 -4.55
C VAL A 8 6.71 -4.73 -3.11
N PRO A 9 6.40 -3.53 -2.59
CA PRO A 9 6.71 -3.17 -1.21
C PRO A 9 5.99 -4.07 -0.19
N PHE A 10 4.75 -4.49 -0.49
CA PHE A 10 3.98 -5.40 0.35
C PHE A 10 4.47 -6.85 0.26
N LEU A 11 4.97 -7.27 -0.90
CA LEU A 11 5.64 -8.57 -1.07
C LEU A 11 6.95 -8.62 -0.30
N ILE A 12 7.72 -7.54 -0.30
CA ILE A 12 8.94 -7.41 0.51
C ILE A 12 8.58 -7.47 2.00
N ILE A 13 7.55 -6.73 2.43
CA ILE A 13 7.05 -6.79 3.81
C ILE A 13 6.61 -8.22 4.15
N ALA A 14 5.83 -8.88 3.29
CA ALA A 14 5.39 -10.26 3.48
C ALA A 14 6.57 -11.24 3.56
N ALA A 15 7.60 -11.06 2.73
CA ALA A 15 8.83 -11.85 2.77
C ALA A 15 9.62 -11.61 4.07
N ILE A 16 9.67 -10.38 4.57
CA ILE A 16 10.27 -10.04 5.87
C ILE A 16 9.50 -10.72 7.00
N PHE A 17 8.16 -10.69 6.98
CA PHE A 17 7.34 -11.41 7.95
C PHE A 17 7.51 -12.93 7.86
N ALA A 18 7.55 -13.50 6.66
CA ALA A 18 7.82 -14.92 6.45
C ALA A 18 9.21 -15.31 6.98
N THR A 19 10.22 -14.45 6.78
CA THR A 19 11.57 -14.63 7.32
C THR A 19 11.60 -14.49 8.84
N ALA A 20 10.88 -13.52 9.42
CA ALA A 20 10.77 -13.36 10.86
C ALA A 20 10.11 -14.59 11.52
N ILE A 21 9.08 -15.14 10.89
CA ILE A 21 8.46 -16.41 11.27
C ILE A 21 9.53 -17.51 11.18
N TYR A 22 10.16 -17.70 10.02
CA TYR A 22 11.17 -18.73 9.80
C TYR A 22 12.31 -18.69 10.83
N LEU A 23 12.85 -17.50 11.14
CA LEU A 23 13.93 -17.32 12.10
C LEU A 23 13.46 -17.60 13.55
N THR A 24 12.24 -17.22 13.91
CA THR A 24 11.64 -17.59 15.21
C THR A 24 11.53 -19.10 15.35
N PHE A 25 11.20 -19.80 14.26
CA PHE A 25 11.16 -21.26 14.22
C PHE A 25 12.55 -21.88 14.28
N SER A 26 13.52 -21.42 13.48
CA SER A 26 14.85 -22.01 13.38
C SER A 26 15.68 -21.89 14.66
N GLN A 27 15.53 -20.78 15.40
CA GLN A 27 16.22 -20.56 16.67
C GLN A 27 15.69 -21.45 17.81
N ARG A 28 14.44 -21.93 17.76
CA ARG A 28 13.80 -22.72 18.84
C ARG A 28 13.84 -24.23 18.67
N ILE A 29 14.27 -24.76 17.52
CA ILE A 29 14.50 -26.21 17.32
C ILE A 29 15.59 -26.77 18.26
N ARG A 30 16.37 -25.91 18.94
CA ARG A 30 17.34 -26.27 19.99
C ARG A 30 16.79 -26.35 21.42
N THR A 31 15.49 -26.16 21.65
CA THR A 31 14.86 -26.12 23.00
C THR A 31 13.85 -27.27 23.20
N PRO A 32 13.57 -27.70 24.45
CA PRO A 32 12.86 -28.96 24.71
C PRO A 32 11.45 -29.03 24.11
N HIS A 33 10.98 -30.25 23.84
CA HIS A 33 9.74 -30.63 23.13
C HIS A 33 8.48 -29.80 23.51
N ASN A 34 8.39 -29.35 24.76
CA ASN A 34 7.26 -28.56 25.28
C ASN A 34 7.17 -27.13 24.69
N ALA A 35 8.31 -26.54 24.29
CA ALA A 35 8.34 -25.19 23.73
C ALA A 35 7.79 -25.14 22.29
N THR A 36 8.05 -26.17 21.48
CA THR A 36 7.59 -26.29 20.10
C THR A 36 6.06 -26.40 20.00
N SER A 37 5.44 -27.16 20.90
CA SER A 37 3.98 -27.29 20.99
C SER A 37 3.30 -25.94 21.28
N SER A 38 3.89 -25.11 22.14
CA SER A 38 3.37 -23.77 22.45
C SER A 38 3.44 -22.82 21.24
N VAL A 39 4.50 -22.89 20.43
CA VAL A 39 4.68 -22.06 19.22
C VAL A 39 3.66 -22.43 18.13
N ILE A 40 3.51 -23.74 17.84
CA ILE A 40 2.55 -24.22 16.83
C ILE A 40 1.12 -23.82 17.23
N LYS A 41 0.78 -23.97 18.51
CA LYS A 41 -0.52 -23.54 19.04
C LYS A 41 -0.72 -22.04 18.80
N ARG A 42 0.24 -21.19 19.14
CA ARG A 42 0.15 -19.74 18.91
C ARG A 42 0.00 -19.40 17.42
N LEU A 43 0.80 -20.03 16.55
CA LEU A 43 0.71 -19.81 15.11
C LEU A 43 -0.68 -20.19 14.57
N TYR A 44 -1.21 -21.33 15.00
CA TYR A 44 -2.58 -21.73 14.67
C TYR A 44 -3.60 -20.68 15.12
N PHE A 45 -3.57 -20.27 16.39
CA PHE A 45 -4.54 -19.30 16.92
C PHE A 45 -4.45 -17.94 16.22
N TYR A 46 -3.24 -17.41 15.98
CA TYR A 46 -3.07 -16.13 15.27
C TYR A 46 -3.33 -16.24 13.77
N GLY A 47 -3.10 -17.41 13.15
CA GLY A 47 -3.46 -17.69 11.77
C GLY A 47 -4.98 -17.74 11.58
N VAL A 48 -5.69 -18.47 12.43
CA VAL A 48 -7.17 -18.50 12.46
C VAL A 48 -7.71 -17.11 12.72
N LEU A 49 -7.13 -16.36 13.66
CA LEU A 49 -7.52 -14.98 13.93
C LEU A 49 -7.36 -14.10 12.68
N PHE A 50 -6.25 -14.22 11.96
CA PHE A 50 -6.02 -13.46 10.73
C PHE A 50 -7.02 -13.81 9.63
N VAL A 51 -7.24 -15.11 9.37
CA VAL A 51 -8.19 -15.56 8.35
C VAL A 51 -9.62 -15.11 8.70
N ALA A 52 -10.02 -15.24 9.96
CA ALA A 52 -11.33 -14.81 10.42
C ALA A 52 -11.53 -13.29 10.27
N LEU A 53 -10.50 -12.49 10.59
CA LEU A 53 -10.50 -11.05 10.36
C LEU A 53 -10.65 -10.74 8.87
N ALA A 54 -9.84 -11.38 8.02
CA ALA A 54 -9.85 -11.17 6.59
C ALA A 54 -11.22 -11.48 5.98
N MET A 55 -11.84 -12.61 6.38
CA MET A 55 -13.21 -12.95 5.99
C MET A 55 -14.21 -11.87 6.43
N GLY A 56 -14.24 -11.52 7.72
CA GLY A 56 -15.19 -10.55 8.24
C GLY A 56 -15.07 -9.17 7.58
N VAL A 57 -13.84 -8.72 7.36
CA VAL A 57 -13.56 -7.41 6.74
C VAL A 57 -13.88 -7.44 5.26
N THR A 58 -13.48 -8.49 4.53
CA THR A 58 -13.80 -8.65 3.10
C THR A 58 -15.31 -8.68 2.89
N GLY A 59 -16.03 -9.43 3.73
CA GLY A 59 -17.49 -9.44 3.68
C GLY A 59 -18.08 -8.06 3.96
N THR A 60 -17.56 -7.34 4.96
CA THR A 60 -18.00 -5.96 5.26
C THR A 60 -17.76 -5.01 4.09
N VAL A 61 -16.60 -5.09 3.40
CA VAL A 61 -16.32 -4.29 2.20
C VAL A 61 -17.29 -4.64 1.07
N GLN A 62 -17.54 -5.92 0.82
CA GLN A 62 -18.49 -6.36 -0.22
C GLN A 62 -19.91 -5.84 0.03
N LEU A 63 -20.37 -5.89 1.29
CA LEU A 63 -21.69 -5.35 1.65
C LEU A 63 -21.74 -3.84 1.56
N THR A 64 -20.69 -3.15 2.00
CA THR A 64 -20.60 -1.69 1.85
C THR A 64 -20.61 -1.30 0.38
N GLN A 65 -19.87 -2.02 -0.46
CA GLN A 65 -19.84 -1.80 -1.91
C GLN A 65 -21.21 -2.02 -2.54
N PHE A 66 -21.87 -3.14 -2.22
CA PHE A 66 -23.22 -3.42 -2.69
C PHE A 66 -24.20 -2.31 -2.31
N LEU A 67 -24.19 -1.86 -1.05
CA LEU A 67 -25.08 -0.80 -0.58
C LEU A 67 -24.79 0.55 -1.25
N LEU A 68 -23.53 0.88 -1.51
CA LEU A 68 -23.16 2.11 -2.21
C LEU A 68 -23.63 2.08 -3.68
N GLU A 69 -23.42 0.96 -4.37
CA GLU A 69 -23.88 0.77 -5.75
C GLU A 69 -25.41 0.84 -5.84
N GLU A 70 -26.12 0.19 -4.93
CA GLU A 70 -27.59 0.23 -4.84
C GLU A 70 -28.11 1.66 -4.67
N VAL A 71 -27.54 2.41 -3.71
CA VAL A 71 -28.04 3.74 -3.33
C VAL A 71 -27.67 4.82 -4.35
N PHE A 72 -26.46 4.76 -4.92
CA PHE A 72 -25.90 5.86 -5.69
C PHE A 72 -25.77 5.59 -7.19
N ALA A 73 -25.66 4.33 -7.62
CA ALA A 73 -25.51 3.99 -9.03
C ALA A 73 -26.81 3.49 -9.66
N GLY A 74 -27.75 2.96 -8.86
CA GLY A 74 -28.98 2.34 -9.37
C GLY A 74 -28.72 1.13 -10.28
N ASP A 75 -27.50 0.57 -10.21
CA ASP A 75 -26.98 -0.44 -11.13
C ASP A 75 -26.78 -1.77 -10.37
N ILE A 76 -27.87 -2.55 -10.27
CA ILE A 76 -27.89 -3.86 -9.60
C ILE A 76 -27.49 -4.98 -10.59
N ILE A 77 -27.23 -4.65 -11.86
CA ILE A 77 -27.34 -5.64 -12.93
C ILE A 77 -26.17 -6.65 -12.87
N GLU A 78 -26.58 -7.92 -12.87
CA GLU A 78 -25.80 -9.16 -12.88
C GLU A 78 -25.00 -9.54 -11.61
N LYS A 79 -24.22 -8.63 -10.99
CA LYS A 79 -23.28 -9.02 -9.89
C LYS A 79 -23.70 -8.60 -8.47
N GLY A 80 -24.76 -7.81 -8.30
CA GLY A 80 -25.21 -7.29 -7.01
C GLY A 80 -25.58 -8.39 -5.99
N PRO A 81 -26.54 -9.27 -6.30
CA PRO A 81 -27.01 -10.30 -5.36
C PRO A 81 -25.93 -11.32 -4.97
N GLU A 82 -25.06 -11.71 -5.90
CA GLU A 82 -23.96 -12.64 -5.63
C GLU A 82 -22.95 -12.02 -4.65
N ARG A 83 -22.54 -10.77 -4.88
CA ARG A 83 -21.65 -10.04 -3.97
C ARG A 83 -22.28 -9.85 -2.59
N ALA A 84 -23.57 -9.54 -2.53
CA ALA A 84 -24.28 -9.44 -1.26
C ALA A 84 -24.31 -10.79 -0.52
N ALA A 85 -24.64 -11.88 -1.21
CA ALA A 85 -24.68 -13.22 -0.61
C ALA A 85 -23.29 -13.65 -0.09
N LEU A 86 -22.23 -13.47 -0.88
CA LEU A 86 -20.85 -13.73 -0.47
C LEU A 86 -20.45 -12.85 0.71
N GLY A 87 -20.78 -11.55 0.67
CA GLY A 87 -20.52 -10.60 1.74
C GLY A 87 -21.18 -11.02 3.05
N ILE A 88 -22.46 -11.39 3.02
CA ILE A 88 -23.23 -11.87 4.19
C ILE A 88 -22.58 -13.13 4.74
N ALA A 89 -22.28 -14.12 3.90
CA ALA A 89 -21.67 -15.37 4.32
C ALA A 89 -20.32 -15.14 5.02
N LEU A 90 -19.46 -14.29 4.43
CA LEU A 90 -18.15 -13.95 4.99
C LEU A 90 -18.25 -13.19 6.32
N VAL A 91 -19.20 -12.28 6.48
CA VAL A 91 -19.43 -11.57 7.75
C VAL A 91 -19.96 -12.52 8.82
N LEU A 92 -20.99 -13.31 8.51
CA LEU A 92 -21.63 -14.23 9.46
C LEU A 92 -20.68 -15.31 9.96
N VAL A 93 -19.70 -15.73 9.16
CA VAL A 93 -18.67 -16.69 9.58
C VAL A 93 -17.47 -15.98 10.21
N GLY A 94 -16.90 -15.00 9.50
CA GLY A 94 -15.64 -14.37 9.85
C GLY A 94 -15.71 -13.51 11.12
N ALA A 95 -16.74 -12.67 11.25
CA ALA A 95 -16.81 -11.73 12.38
C ALA A 95 -17.01 -12.43 13.73
N PRO A 96 -17.93 -13.41 13.89
CA PRO A 96 -18.04 -14.17 15.13
C PRO A 96 -16.78 -14.98 15.42
N LEU A 97 -16.21 -15.64 14.41
CA LEU A 97 -15.00 -16.44 14.57
C LEU A 97 -13.84 -15.59 15.07
N TRP A 98 -13.65 -14.40 14.49
CA TRP A 98 -12.64 -13.44 14.92
C TRP A 98 -12.90 -12.97 16.36
N PHE A 99 -14.13 -12.56 16.67
CA PHE A 99 -14.50 -12.06 17.99
C PHE A 99 -14.23 -13.09 19.10
N PHE A 100 -14.63 -14.34 18.90
CA PHE A 100 -14.41 -15.41 19.89
C PHE A 100 -12.92 -15.75 20.05
N HIS A 101 -12.17 -15.89 18.95
CA HIS A 101 -10.73 -16.17 19.02
C HIS A 101 -9.96 -15.02 19.66
N TRP A 102 -10.32 -13.79 19.31
CA TRP A 102 -9.75 -12.58 19.91
C TRP A 102 -9.97 -12.55 21.42
N ARG A 103 -11.19 -12.82 21.89
CA ARG A 103 -11.52 -12.85 23.31
C ARG A 103 -10.75 -13.94 24.05
N LEU A 104 -10.61 -15.13 23.45
CA LEU A 104 -9.87 -16.25 24.02
C LEU A 104 -8.38 -15.90 24.17
N ILE A 105 -7.75 -15.39 23.12
CA ILE A 105 -6.34 -14.98 23.12
C ILE A 105 -6.11 -13.88 24.15
N ASN A 106 -6.94 -12.84 24.17
CA ASN A 106 -6.78 -11.74 25.13
C ASN A 106 -7.05 -12.16 26.59
N ARG A 107 -7.87 -13.17 26.83
CA ARG A 107 -8.00 -13.74 28.17
C ARG A 107 -6.68 -14.40 28.60
N GLN A 108 -6.01 -15.11 27.71
CA GLN A 108 -4.70 -15.72 28.00
C GLN A 108 -3.62 -14.65 28.24
N VAL A 109 -3.60 -13.60 27.42
CA VAL A 109 -2.68 -12.45 27.56
C VAL A 109 -2.85 -11.71 28.89
N ARG A 110 -4.06 -11.70 29.47
CA ARG A 110 -4.30 -11.11 30.80
C ARG A 110 -3.76 -11.96 31.93
N VAL A 111 -3.69 -13.28 31.76
CA VAL A 111 -3.17 -14.21 32.77
C VAL A 111 -1.65 -14.31 32.69
N ASP A 112 -1.10 -14.32 31.47
CA ASP A 112 0.33 -14.37 31.21
C ASP A 112 0.77 -13.12 30.42
N ILE A 113 1.34 -12.14 31.14
CA ILE A 113 1.79 -10.88 30.57
C ILE A 113 2.93 -11.10 29.55
N SER A 114 3.70 -12.19 29.66
CA SER A 114 4.74 -12.53 28.69
C SER A 114 4.19 -12.82 27.28
N GLU A 115 2.89 -13.10 27.16
CA GLU A 115 2.23 -13.22 25.85
C GLU A 115 2.18 -11.88 25.10
N ARG A 116 2.17 -10.74 25.82
CA ARG A 116 2.18 -9.40 25.19
C ARG A 116 3.47 -9.14 24.43
N SER A 117 4.59 -9.69 24.89
CA SER A 117 5.90 -9.57 24.24
C SER A 117 6.17 -10.69 23.22
N SER A 118 5.19 -11.59 23.00
CA SER A 118 5.30 -12.68 22.04
C SER A 118 5.55 -12.18 20.62
N GLY A 119 6.64 -12.65 20.01
CA GLY A 119 6.97 -12.32 18.62
C GLY A 119 5.84 -12.66 17.65
N ILE A 120 5.09 -13.75 17.86
CA ILE A 120 3.99 -14.16 16.98
C ILE A 120 2.81 -13.18 17.06
N ARG A 121 2.48 -12.69 18.26
CA ARG A 121 1.46 -11.65 18.44
C ARG A 121 1.86 -10.37 17.71
N LYS A 122 3.13 -9.96 17.83
CA LYS A 122 3.66 -8.77 17.15
C LYS A 122 3.68 -8.95 15.63
N VAL A 123 4.07 -10.12 15.12
CA VAL A 123 3.97 -10.46 13.70
C VAL A 123 2.54 -10.28 13.21
N TYR A 124 1.54 -10.86 13.90
CA TYR A 124 0.13 -10.69 13.53
C TYR A 124 -0.28 -9.21 13.49
N ILE A 125 0.00 -8.44 14.55
CA ILE A 125 -0.40 -7.03 14.64
C ILE A 125 0.20 -6.20 13.51
N TYR A 126 1.53 -6.28 13.32
CA TYR A 126 2.20 -5.46 12.31
C TYR A 126 1.90 -5.91 10.88
N PHE A 127 1.61 -7.20 10.67
CA PHE A 127 1.17 -7.70 9.37
C PHE A 127 -0.21 -7.16 9.01
N VAL A 128 -1.16 -7.17 9.96
CA VAL A 128 -2.49 -6.55 9.77
C VAL A 128 -2.37 -5.05 9.53
N LEU A 129 -1.52 -4.35 10.29
CA LEU A 129 -1.27 -2.92 10.08
C LEU A 129 -0.73 -2.63 8.68
N ALA A 130 0.28 -3.41 8.22
CA ALA A 130 0.89 -3.25 6.91
C ALA A 130 -0.11 -3.46 5.77
N ILE A 131 -0.89 -4.55 5.81
CA ILE A 131 -1.93 -4.83 4.80
C ILE A 131 -2.99 -3.74 4.82
N SER A 132 -3.41 -3.28 6.00
CA SER A 132 -4.45 -2.25 6.10
C SER A 132 -3.99 -0.94 5.48
N VAL A 133 -2.75 -0.49 5.78
CA VAL A 133 -2.17 0.70 5.14
C VAL A 133 -2.02 0.53 3.63
N ALA A 134 -1.69 -0.68 3.16
CA ALA A 134 -1.63 -0.98 1.73
C ALA A 134 -2.96 -0.70 1.03
N ILE A 135 -4.04 -1.26 1.58
CA ILE A 135 -5.38 -1.17 1.02
C ILE A 135 -5.89 0.27 1.12
N ILE A 136 -5.66 0.95 2.25
CA ILE A 136 -6.02 2.37 2.42
C ILE A 136 -5.30 3.22 1.37
N THR A 137 -4.00 3.04 1.19
CA THR A 137 -3.20 3.83 0.24
C THR A 137 -3.67 3.59 -1.20
N SER A 138 -3.90 2.32 -1.57
CA SER A 138 -4.45 1.96 -2.88
C SER A 138 -5.83 2.57 -3.12
N SER A 139 -6.69 2.57 -2.09
CA SER A 139 -8.03 3.11 -2.18
C SER A 139 -8.04 4.64 -2.28
N VAL A 140 -7.21 5.32 -1.47
CA VAL A 140 -7.00 6.77 -1.58
C VAL A 140 -6.48 7.13 -2.96
N PHE A 141 -5.49 6.40 -3.49
CA PHE A 141 -4.97 6.60 -4.84
C PHE A 141 -6.05 6.46 -5.90
N GLY A 142 -6.85 5.39 -5.86
CA GLY A 142 -7.93 5.19 -6.81
C GLY A 142 -9.05 6.24 -6.72
N ILE A 143 -9.36 6.73 -5.52
CA ILE A 143 -10.29 7.84 -5.30
C ILE A 143 -9.71 9.14 -5.90
N MET A 144 -8.42 9.42 -5.68
CA MET A 144 -7.77 10.60 -6.26
C MET A 144 -7.77 10.56 -7.79
N GLU A 145 -7.51 9.40 -8.40
CA GLU A 145 -7.62 9.23 -9.85
C GLU A 145 -9.04 9.51 -10.36
N THR A 146 -10.07 9.14 -9.58
CA THR A 146 -11.46 9.45 -9.92
C THR A 146 -11.73 10.95 -9.82
N ILE A 147 -11.34 11.58 -8.70
CA ILE A 147 -11.54 13.02 -8.46
C ILE A 147 -10.84 13.86 -9.53
N LEU A 148 -9.67 13.44 -9.97
CA LEU A 148 -8.91 14.12 -11.02
C LEU A 148 -9.39 13.77 -12.43
N GLY A 149 -10.37 12.88 -12.59
CA GLY A 149 -10.94 12.50 -13.89
C GLY A 149 -9.97 11.68 -14.75
N VAL A 150 -9.18 10.81 -14.12
CA VAL A 150 -8.29 9.84 -14.80
C VAL A 150 -9.05 8.56 -15.15
N LYS A 151 -9.92 8.10 -14.25
CA LYS A 151 -10.71 6.88 -14.40
C LYS A 151 -12.06 7.02 -13.71
N ASP A 152 -12.99 6.13 -14.04
CA ASP A 152 -14.29 6.07 -13.39
C ASP A 152 -14.19 5.57 -11.93
N LEU A 153 -15.21 5.91 -11.15
CA LEU A 153 -15.27 5.56 -9.73
C LEU A 153 -15.33 4.05 -9.56
N SER A 154 -14.34 3.49 -8.86
CA SER A 154 -14.42 2.13 -8.34
C SER A 154 -15.05 2.15 -6.95
N TRP A 155 -16.27 1.63 -6.84
CA TRP A 155 -16.99 1.52 -5.56
C TRP A 155 -16.23 0.70 -4.52
N TYR A 156 -15.38 -0.23 -4.95
CA TYR A 156 -14.48 -0.94 -4.05
C TYR A 156 -13.56 0.00 -3.27
N HIS A 157 -12.95 1.00 -3.93
CA HIS A 157 -12.06 1.95 -3.26
C HIS A 157 -12.80 2.79 -2.22
N VAL A 158 -14.07 3.13 -2.45
CA VAL A 158 -14.86 3.89 -1.47
C VAL A 158 -15.30 2.98 -0.32
N ALA A 159 -15.80 1.78 -0.66
CA ALA A 159 -16.32 0.81 0.29
C ALA A 159 -15.26 0.25 1.25
N SER A 160 -13.99 0.20 0.82
CA SER A 160 -12.89 -0.34 1.61
C SER A 160 -12.42 0.61 2.72
N ILE A 161 -12.57 1.93 2.55
CA ILE A 161 -11.95 2.93 3.44
C ILE A 161 -12.39 2.75 4.88
N ILE A 162 -13.70 2.75 5.15
CA ILE A 162 -14.21 2.73 6.52
C ILE A 162 -13.87 1.40 7.22
N PRO A 163 -14.17 0.21 6.65
CA PRO A 163 -13.84 -1.06 7.30
C PRO A 163 -12.33 -1.21 7.56
N ILE A 164 -11.49 -0.87 6.58
CA ILE A 164 -10.04 -1.04 6.68
C ILE A 164 -9.42 -0.02 7.64
N LEU A 165 -9.90 1.23 7.66
CA LEU A 165 -9.49 2.22 8.68
C LEU A 165 -9.89 1.76 10.09
N GLY A 166 -11.07 1.14 10.25
CA GLY A 166 -11.49 0.54 11.50
C GLY A 166 -10.53 -0.56 11.98
N VAL A 167 -10.14 -1.46 11.07
CA VAL A 167 -9.15 -2.51 11.35
C VAL A 167 -7.80 -1.92 11.71
N TRP A 168 -7.30 -0.97 10.91
CA TRP A 168 -6.02 -0.30 11.14
C TRP A 168 -6.03 0.42 12.49
N GLY A 169 -7.05 1.25 12.76
CA GLY A 169 -7.18 2.02 14.00
C GLY A 169 -7.31 1.13 15.23
N PHE A 170 -8.04 0.03 15.14
CA PHE A 170 -8.14 -0.96 16.21
C PHE A 170 -6.77 -1.58 16.56
N HIS A 171 -6.04 -2.05 15.55
CA HIS A 171 -4.75 -2.71 15.76
C HIS A 171 -3.64 -1.71 16.16
N TRP A 172 -3.70 -0.47 15.65
CA TRP A 172 -2.81 0.61 16.06
C TRP A 172 -3.06 1.00 17.51
N ARG A 173 -4.34 1.14 17.91
CA ARG A 173 -4.69 1.44 19.29
C ARG A 173 -4.24 0.33 20.23
N LEU A 174 -4.43 -0.93 19.85
CA LEU A 174 -3.97 -2.09 20.60
C LEU A 174 -2.45 -2.04 20.82
N GLU A 175 -1.68 -1.82 19.74
CA GLU A 175 -0.22 -1.71 19.81
C GLU A 175 0.20 -0.57 20.73
N SER A 176 -0.41 0.62 20.60
CA SER A 176 -0.09 1.78 21.44
C SER A 176 -0.31 1.57 22.94
N ILE A 177 -1.21 0.64 23.31
CA ILE A 177 -1.49 0.27 24.70
C ILE A 177 -0.53 -0.82 25.19
N GLU A 178 -0.27 -1.82 24.35
CA GLU A 178 0.57 -2.96 24.72
C GLU A 178 2.08 -2.66 24.63
N GLY A 179 2.47 -1.64 23.87
CA GLY A 179 3.86 -1.32 23.53
C GLY A 179 4.51 -2.40 22.66
N THR A 180 5.78 -2.21 22.30
CA THR A 180 6.54 -3.18 21.49
C THR A 180 6.91 -4.44 22.29
N GLY A 181 7.27 -4.28 23.57
CA GLY A 181 7.41 -5.33 24.57
C GLY A 181 8.58 -6.32 24.39
N SER A 182 9.22 -6.37 23.22
CA SER A 182 10.41 -7.18 22.92
C SER A 182 11.23 -6.55 21.80
N GLU A 183 12.51 -6.92 21.69
CA GLU A 183 13.39 -6.49 20.58
C GLU A 183 12.79 -6.83 19.21
N ALA A 184 12.20 -8.02 19.08
CA ALA A 184 11.51 -8.42 17.85
C ALA A 184 10.26 -7.55 17.58
N GLY A 185 9.49 -7.21 18.63
CA GLY A 185 8.36 -6.31 18.51
C GLY A 185 8.75 -4.89 18.10
N GLU A 186 9.88 -4.39 18.60
CA GLU A 186 10.44 -3.09 18.24
C GLU A 186 10.97 -3.09 16.80
N ALA A 187 11.67 -4.14 16.38
CA ALA A 187 12.10 -4.30 15.00
C ALA A 187 10.89 -4.31 14.03
N LEU A 188 9.82 -5.05 14.36
CA LEU A 188 8.61 -5.08 13.55
C LEU A 188 7.87 -3.73 13.52
N HIS A 189 7.84 -3.01 14.64
CA HIS A 189 7.34 -1.63 14.71
C HIS A 189 8.06 -0.74 13.70
N ASN A 190 9.38 -0.76 13.77
CA ASN A 190 10.23 0.06 12.93
C ASN A 190 10.12 -0.32 11.45
N VAL A 191 10.10 -1.62 11.14
CA VAL A 191 9.89 -2.11 9.77
C VAL A 191 8.56 -1.63 9.21
N TYR A 192 7.47 -1.72 9.99
CA TYR A 192 6.17 -1.20 9.58
C TYR A 192 6.22 0.32 9.36
N LEU A 193 6.70 1.07 10.34
CA LEU A 193 6.67 2.53 10.35
C LEU A 193 7.52 3.14 9.22
N TYR A 194 8.77 2.70 9.11
CA TYR A 194 9.69 3.19 8.07
C TYR A 194 9.42 2.55 6.71
N GLY A 195 8.87 1.34 6.66
CA GLY A 195 8.40 0.73 5.41
C GLY A 195 7.23 1.49 4.79
N ALA A 196 6.22 1.85 5.60
CA ALA A 196 5.11 2.69 5.16
C ALA A 196 5.58 4.09 4.76
N SER A 197 6.50 4.69 5.51
CA SER A 197 7.12 5.97 5.16
C SER A 197 7.87 5.89 3.82
N ALA A 198 8.67 4.83 3.61
CA ALA A 198 9.41 4.64 2.37
C ALA A 198 8.47 4.43 1.17
N PHE A 199 7.40 3.66 1.35
CA PHE A 199 6.39 3.49 0.30
C PHE A 199 5.69 4.79 -0.06
N GLY A 200 5.29 5.58 0.93
CA GLY A 200 4.73 6.92 0.70
C GLY A 200 5.69 7.80 -0.09
N LEU A 201 6.99 7.76 0.25
CA LEU A 201 8.00 8.54 -0.45
C LEU A 201 8.23 8.05 -1.89
N ILE A 202 8.17 6.75 -2.15
CA ILE A 202 8.22 6.19 -3.52
C ILE A 202 7.07 6.76 -4.35
N LEU A 203 5.85 6.79 -3.81
CA LEU A 203 4.69 7.38 -4.49
C LEU A 203 4.86 8.89 -4.73
N VAL A 204 5.42 9.62 -3.76
CA VAL A 204 5.77 11.04 -3.93
C VAL A 204 6.79 11.23 -5.06
N SER A 205 7.85 10.41 -5.11
CA SER A 205 8.86 10.46 -6.16
C SER A 205 8.30 10.11 -7.53
N ILE A 206 7.44 9.09 -7.63
CA ILE A 206 6.77 8.72 -8.89
C ILE A 206 5.87 9.87 -9.35
N GLY A 207 5.05 10.42 -8.45
CA GLY A 207 4.13 11.50 -8.78
C GLY A 207 4.87 12.77 -9.19
N LEU A 208 5.82 13.24 -8.37
CA LEU A 208 6.57 14.46 -8.66
C LEU A 208 7.48 14.31 -9.88
N GLY A 209 8.19 13.18 -9.99
CA GLY A 209 9.05 12.89 -11.13
C GLY A 209 8.27 12.75 -12.43
N GLY A 210 7.13 12.06 -12.41
CA GLY A 210 6.24 11.93 -13.56
C GLY A 210 5.65 13.27 -14.01
N MET A 211 5.16 14.09 -13.08
CA MET A 211 4.68 15.44 -13.39
C MET A 211 5.79 16.30 -14.02
N LEU A 212 7.00 16.27 -13.46
CA LEU A 212 8.13 17.02 -14.01
C LEU A 212 8.53 16.53 -15.39
N HIS A 213 8.56 15.22 -15.61
CA HIS A 213 8.81 14.63 -16.93
C HIS A 213 7.78 15.11 -17.96
N THR A 214 6.48 15.04 -17.63
CA THR A 214 5.42 15.52 -18.54
C THR A 214 5.48 17.01 -18.82
N LEU A 215 5.90 17.83 -17.84
CA LEU A 215 6.08 19.26 -18.00
C LEU A 215 7.26 19.58 -18.93
N LEU A 216 8.40 18.92 -18.73
CA LEU A 216 9.60 19.12 -19.55
C LEU A 216 9.39 18.66 -20.99
N GLN A 217 8.66 17.56 -21.18
CA GLN A 217 8.27 17.09 -22.50
C GLN A 217 7.36 18.13 -23.20
N ALA A 218 6.34 18.63 -22.52
CA ALA A 218 5.46 19.66 -23.08
C ALA A 218 6.20 20.96 -23.45
N LEU A 219 7.20 21.35 -22.64
CA LEU A 219 8.06 22.49 -22.95
C LEU A 219 8.90 22.25 -24.21
N TYR A 220 9.47 21.04 -24.34
CA TYR A 220 10.24 20.64 -25.51
C TYR A 220 9.40 20.70 -26.79
N ASP A 221 8.21 20.10 -26.79
CA ASP A 221 7.30 20.07 -27.94
C ASP A 221 6.83 21.48 -28.35
N SER A 222 6.68 22.38 -27.36
CA SER A 222 6.36 23.79 -27.60
C SER A 222 7.49 24.55 -28.29
N VAL A 223 8.75 24.21 -28.02
CA VAL A 223 9.94 24.90 -28.59
C VAL A 223 10.22 24.40 -30.00
N THR A 224 10.03 23.11 -30.27
CA THR A 224 10.27 22.49 -31.59
C THR A 224 9.17 22.76 -32.60
N GLY A 225 8.05 23.37 -32.20
CA GLY A 225 7.00 23.81 -33.13
C GLY A 225 6.11 22.68 -33.66
N ASN A 226 6.07 21.52 -32.99
CA ASN A 226 5.20 20.39 -33.31
C ASN A 226 3.71 20.66 -32.98
N LEU A 227 3.16 21.77 -33.51
CA LEU A 227 1.84 22.31 -33.17
C LEU A 227 0.64 21.46 -33.60
N LEU A 228 0.81 20.57 -34.58
CA LEU A 228 -0.26 19.73 -35.14
C LEU A 228 -0.54 18.46 -34.32
N MET A 229 0.44 17.93 -33.57
CA MET A 229 0.26 16.81 -32.61
C MET A 229 -0.40 17.24 -31.30
N ILE A 230 -0.43 18.55 -31.01
CA ILE A 230 -0.84 19.12 -29.72
C ILE A 230 -2.30 18.81 -29.37
N ALA A 231 -3.21 18.61 -30.33
CA ALA A 231 -4.62 18.42 -30.02
C ALA A 231 -4.92 17.04 -29.39
N GLU A 232 -4.37 15.96 -29.95
CA GLU A 232 -4.53 14.59 -29.43
C GLU A 232 -3.58 14.35 -28.23
N GLU A 233 -2.36 14.88 -28.30
CA GLU A 233 -1.37 14.77 -27.24
C GLU A 233 -1.74 15.60 -25.99
N ARG A 234 -2.49 16.72 -26.12
CA ARG A 234 -3.04 17.47 -24.96
C ARG A 234 -3.93 16.60 -24.08
N SER A 235 -4.75 15.72 -24.68
CA SER A 235 -5.61 14.81 -23.93
C SER A 235 -4.77 13.84 -23.08
N HIS A 236 -3.80 13.17 -23.72
CA HIS A 236 -2.88 12.23 -23.04
C HIS A 236 -1.97 12.90 -22.00
N TRP A 237 -1.54 14.14 -22.26
CA TRP A 237 -0.77 14.96 -21.31
C TRP A 237 -1.61 15.25 -20.06
N THR A 238 -2.85 15.74 -20.24
CA THR A 238 -3.71 16.03 -19.08
C THR A 238 -3.97 14.79 -18.22
N THR A 239 -4.24 13.64 -18.84
CA THR A 239 -4.50 12.38 -18.13
C THR A 239 -3.25 11.88 -17.39
N SER A 240 -2.06 11.95 -18.01
CA SER A 240 -0.81 11.52 -17.39
C SER A 240 -0.45 12.41 -16.18
N THR A 241 -0.53 13.73 -16.33
CA THR A 241 -0.27 14.66 -15.22
C THR A 241 -1.24 14.45 -14.06
N ARG A 242 -2.53 14.20 -14.35
CA ARG A 242 -3.55 13.89 -13.32
C ARG A 242 -3.28 12.57 -12.60
N HIS A 243 -2.86 11.52 -13.32
CA HIS A 243 -2.44 10.25 -12.72
C HIS A 243 -1.25 10.44 -11.76
N TYR A 244 -0.22 11.16 -12.20
CA TYR A 244 0.93 11.45 -11.34
C TYR A 244 0.57 12.36 -10.16
N ALA A 245 -0.35 13.30 -10.33
CA ALA A 245 -0.88 14.10 -9.22
C ALA A 245 -1.63 13.23 -8.19
N ALA A 246 -2.42 12.24 -8.63
CA ALA A 246 -3.05 11.28 -7.73
C ALA A 246 -2.02 10.50 -6.90
N ALA A 247 -0.93 10.05 -7.53
CA ALA A 247 0.17 9.34 -6.86
C ALA A 247 0.88 10.24 -5.85
N PHE A 248 1.18 11.48 -6.24
CA PHE A 248 1.81 12.47 -5.39
C PHE A 248 0.99 12.77 -4.14
N ILE A 249 -0.31 13.06 -4.29
CA ILE A 249 -1.20 13.39 -3.17
C ILE A 249 -1.33 12.18 -2.21
N SER A 250 -1.53 10.99 -2.75
CA SER A 250 -1.68 9.76 -1.96
C SER A 250 -0.39 9.40 -1.22
N GLY A 251 0.75 9.54 -1.91
CA GLY A 251 2.08 9.36 -1.34
C GLY A 251 2.38 10.36 -0.23
N LEU A 252 2.04 11.63 -0.44
CA LEU A 252 2.22 12.69 0.57
C LEU A 252 1.40 12.43 1.83
N LEU A 253 0.16 11.95 1.67
CA LEU A 253 -0.69 11.60 2.82
C LEU A 253 -0.05 10.46 3.63
N LEU A 254 0.38 9.38 2.96
CA LEU A 254 0.99 8.22 3.62
C LEU A 254 2.33 8.59 4.27
N TRP A 255 3.20 9.26 3.52
CA TRP A 255 4.50 9.70 3.98
C TRP A 255 4.37 10.70 5.14
N GLY A 256 3.54 11.73 4.99
CA GLY A 256 3.34 12.75 6.01
C GLY A 256 2.83 12.18 7.33
N THR A 257 1.84 11.27 7.28
CA THR A 257 1.32 10.61 8.48
C THR A 257 2.37 9.72 9.16
N HIS A 258 3.08 8.88 8.42
CA HIS A 258 4.01 7.92 9.03
C HIS A 258 5.34 8.55 9.44
N TRP A 259 5.89 9.44 8.61
CA TRP A 259 7.18 10.08 8.87
C TRP A 259 7.06 11.30 9.80
N LEU A 260 6.15 12.23 9.51
CA LEU A 260 6.09 13.51 10.25
C LEU A 260 5.28 13.40 11.55
N VAL A 261 4.31 12.49 11.63
CA VAL A 261 3.45 12.33 12.82
C VAL A 261 3.88 11.14 13.66
N PHE A 262 3.92 9.94 13.11
CA PHE A 262 4.19 8.74 13.90
C PHE A 262 5.69 8.54 14.23
N ALA A 263 6.61 8.84 13.31
CA ALA A 263 8.05 8.71 13.55
C ALA A 263 8.71 9.96 14.18
N ARG A 264 7.92 10.95 14.62
CA ARG A 264 8.44 12.26 15.05
C ARG A 264 9.39 12.23 16.24
N ASN A 265 9.22 11.26 17.14
CA ASN A 265 9.97 11.17 18.41
C ASN A 265 11.13 10.16 18.37
N ASP A 266 11.44 9.58 17.21
CA ASP A 266 12.39 8.47 17.07
C ASP A 266 13.82 8.91 16.71
N ALA A 267 14.30 10.00 17.33
CA ALA A 267 15.50 10.69 16.87
C ALA A 267 16.77 9.83 16.79
N ASN A 268 16.95 8.91 17.76
CA ASN A 268 18.13 8.05 17.90
C ASN A 268 17.93 6.62 17.36
N ASN A 269 16.88 6.37 16.58
CA ASN A 269 16.54 5.05 16.07
C ASN A 269 17.41 4.69 14.83
N ARG A 270 18.09 3.53 14.86
CA ARG A 270 18.92 3.04 13.75
C ARG A 270 18.11 2.89 12.45
N PHE A 271 16.85 2.46 12.56
CA PHE A 271 15.98 2.32 11.39
C PHE A 271 15.63 3.67 10.76
N ARG A 272 15.57 4.76 11.56
CA ARG A 272 15.42 6.11 11.04
C ARG A 272 16.59 6.49 10.14
N THR A 273 17.81 6.22 10.62
CA THR A 273 19.03 6.45 9.85
C THR A 273 19.02 5.61 8.58
N THR A 274 18.71 4.31 8.66
CA THR A 274 18.57 3.44 7.48
C THR A 274 17.55 3.98 6.48
N TYR A 275 16.39 4.43 6.94
CA TYR A 275 15.35 5.04 6.10
C TYR A 275 15.83 6.33 5.42
N LEU A 276 16.56 7.19 6.13
CA LEU A 276 17.11 8.42 5.56
C LEU A 276 18.08 8.11 4.40
N TYR A 277 18.97 7.13 4.58
CA TYR A 277 19.96 6.77 3.58
C TYR A 277 19.40 5.95 2.41
N LEU A 278 18.47 5.02 2.67
CA LEU A 278 17.99 4.09 1.65
C LEU A 278 16.72 4.56 0.93
N ALA A 279 15.92 5.42 1.54
CA ALA A 279 14.69 5.92 0.92
C ALA A 279 14.75 7.43 0.68
N SER A 280 15.09 8.23 1.71
CA SER A 280 14.97 9.70 1.61
C SER A 280 15.96 10.32 0.63
N ILE A 281 17.24 9.97 0.73
CA ILE A 281 18.27 10.49 -0.18
C ILE A 281 18.04 10.01 -1.62
N PRO A 282 17.83 8.70 -1.89
CA PRO A 282 17.55 8.22 -3.24
C PRO A 282 16.29 8.80 -3.86
N ALA A 283 15.24 9.06 -3.08
CA ALA A 283 14.02 9.69 -3.59
C ALA A 283 14.28 11.06 -4.24
N GLY A 284 15.10 11.90 -3.59
CA GLY A 284 15.57 13.17 -4.18
C GLY A 284 16.45 12.93 -5.42
N GLY A 285 17.33 11.93 -5.35
CA GLY A 285 18.14 11.47 -6.48
C GLY A 285 17.30 11.12 -7.70
N ILE A 286 16.29 10.26 -7.56
CA ILE A 286 15.39 9.82 -8.64
C ILE A 286 14.72 11.02 -9.31
N ILE A 287 14.15 11.95 -8.52
CA ILE A 287 13.51 13.15 -9.06
C ILE A 287 14.52 14.00 -9.85
N SER A 288 15.73 14.19 -9.31
CA SER A 288 16.79 14.95 -10.00
C SER A 288 17.26 14.26 -11.28
N THR A 289 17.41 12.93 -11.29
CA THR A 289 17.82 12.17 -12.46
C THR A 289 16.77 12.24 -13.56
N ILE A 290 15.48 12.13 -13.23
CA ILE A 290 14.39 12.30 -14.20
C ILE A 290 14.42 13.71 -14.79
N ALA A 291 14.59 14.74 -13.96
CA ALA A 291 14.70 16.13 -14.40
C ALA A 291 15.87 16.33 -15.37
N THR A 292 17.07 15.94 -14.94
CA THR A 292 18.30 16.10 -15.72
C THR A 292 18.27 15.28 -17.00
N GLY A 293 17.80 14.03 -16.94
CA GLY A 293 17.68 13.17 -18.12
C GLY A 293 16.71 13.72 -19.15
N SER A 294 15.54 14.22 -18.71
CA SER A 294 14.56 14.84 -19.60
C SER A 294 15.11 16.13 -20.23
N LEU A 295 15.82 16.96 -19.47
CA LEU A 295 16.48 18.16 -19.98
C LEU A 295 17.58 17.84 -21.00
N LEU A 296 18.47 16.89 -20.68
CA LEU A 296 19.55 16.47 -21.58
C LEU A 296 18.97 15.91 -22.87
N TYR A 297 17.96 15.04 -22.77
CA TYR A 297 17.27 14.51 -23.95
C TYR A 297 16.74 15.63 -24.83
N GLY A 298 16.00 16.59 -24.26
CA GLY A 298 15.44 17.73 -25.01
C GLY A 298 16.51 18.61 -25.67
N VAL A 299 17.64 18.86 -24.98
CA VAL A 299 18.75 19.65 -25.54
C VAL A 299 19.43 18.89 -26.70
N PHE A 300 19.72 17.60 -26.53
CA PHE A 300 20.39 16.82 -27.58
C PHE A 300 19.47 16.58 -28.78
N SER A 301 18.17 16.35 -28.58
CA SER A 301 17.25 16.19 -29.70
C SER A 301 17.07 17.50 -30.48
N LEU A 302 17.09 18.67 -29.83
CA LEU A 302 17.17 19.98 -30.50
C LEU A 302 18.44 20.13 -31.34
N ILE A 303 19.61 19.81 -30.75
CA ILE A 303 20.91 19.93 -31.44
C ILE A 303 21.00 18.98 -32.63
N LEU A 304 20.49 17.76 -32.49
CA LEU A 304 20.58 16.70 -33.50
C LEU A 304 19.45 16.76 -34.55
N GLY A 305 18.46 17.64 -34.39
CA GLY A 305 17.33 17.74 -35.32
C GLY A 305 16.50 16.47 -35.40
N ILE A 306 16.39 15.71 -34.29
CA ILE A 306 15.62 14.46 -34.28
C ILE A 306 14.13 14.82 -34.23
N GLU A 307 13.48 14.84 -35.39
CA GLU A 307 12.01 14.80 -35.46
C GLU A 307 11.55 13.41 -35.02
N ARG A 308 10.61 13.36 -34.07
CA ARG A 308 10.07 12.10 -33.56
C ARG A 308 9.27 11.43 -34.68
N ALA A 309 9.79 10.33 -35.22
CA ALA A 309 9.08 9.56 -36.24
C ALA A 309 7.72 9.11 -35.71
N ASP A 310 6.67 9.44 -36.45
CA ASP A 310 5.29 9.01 -36.20
C ASP A 310 5.22 7.48 -36.14
N ASN A 311 5.02 6.89 -34.96
CA ASN A 311 4.74 5.46 -34.81
C ASN A 311 3.29 5.12 -35.22
N GLY A 312 2.80 5.73 -36.30
CA GLY A 312 1.43 5.57 -36.81
C GLY A 312 1.29 4.74 -38.08
N GLN A 313 2.39 4.30 -38.74
CA GLN A 313 2.28 3.66 -40.07
C GLN A 313 2.95 2.28 -40.23
N VAL A 314 3.46 1.63 -39.18
CA VAL A 314 4.17 0.34 -39.34
C VAL A 314 3.23 -0.89 -39.40
N LEU A 315 1.90 -0.75 -39.27
CA LEU A 315 0.97 -1.89 -39.31
C LEU A 315 0.19 -2.09 -40.62
N SER A 316 0.54 -1.44 -41.73
CA SER A 316 -0.18 -1.66 -43.01
C SER A 316 0.58 -2.40 -44.11
N GLN A 317 1.84 -2.82 -43.88
CA GLN A 317 2.57 -3.58 -44.90
C GLN A 317 3.38 -4.74 -44.31
N ALA A 318 2.68 -5.86 -44.11
CA ALA A 318 3.20 -7.17 -44.46
C ALA A 318 1.99 -8.06 -44.83
N PRO A 319 2.07 -8.85 -45.93
CA PRO A 319 0.95 -9.60 -46.50
C PRO A 319 0.42 -10.73 -45.60
#